data_AF-A0A969T041-F1
#
_entry.id   AF-A0A969T041-F1
#
_cell.length_a   1.000
_cell.length_b   1.000
_cell.length_c   1.000
_cell.angle_alpha   90.00
_cell.angle_beta   90.00
_cell.angle_gamma   90.00
#
_symmetry.space_group_name_H-M   'P 1'
#
loop_
_entity.id
_entity.type
_entity.pdbx_description
1 polymer ?
#
loop_
_entity_poly.entity_id
_entity_poly.type
_entity_poly.pdbx_seq_one_letter_code
_entity_poly.pdbx_strand_id
1 'polypeptide(L)'
;MSALPSSVCSGAKFIGGVVSYPLDLLYEEVAFIAFHFHWSQEEILNLDHRRRQRWVSEISKINQQWNQTDNGIVQLVNAYNR
;
A
#
# COMPACT_ATOMS: atom_id res chain seq x y z
N MET A 1 -10.98 9.93 11.34
CA MET A 1 -11.23 8.52 11.66
C MET A 1 -11.74 7.82 10.42
N SER A 2 -10.86 7.15 9.69
CA SER A 2 -11.23 6.11 8.72
C SER A 2 -10.17 5.04 8.80
N ALA A 3 -10.49 3.97 9.53
CA ALA A 3 -9.66 2.78 9.62
C ALA A 3 -9.54 2.18 8.22
N LEU A 4 -8.33 2.15 7.67
CA LEU A 4 -8.05 1.23 6.57
C LEU A 4 -8.23 -0.18 7.12
N PRO A 5 -8.99 -1.07 6.43
CA PRO A 5 -9.12 -2.44 6.86
C PRO A 5 -7.73 -3.09 6.83
N SER A 6 -7.20 -3.31 8.04
CA SER A 6 -6.05 -4.16 8.30
C SER A 6 -6.52 -5.61 8.23
N SER A 7 -6.60 -6.14 7.01
CA SER A 7 -6.58 -7.59 6.76
C SER A 7 -6.25 -7.85 5.31
N VAL A 8 -4.98 -7.63 4.96
CA VAL A 8 -4.35 -8.41 3.89
C VAL A 8 -3.72 -9.63 4.58
N CYS A 9 -4.58 -10.56 4.99
CA CYS A 9 -4.20 -11.94 5.21
C CYS A 9 -4.55 -12.70 3.94
N SER A 10 -3.64 -12.73 2.97
CA SER A 10 -3.73 -13.68 1.87
C SER A 10 -2.65 -14.73 2.07
N GLY A 11 -3.02 -15.81 2.77
CA GLY A 11 -2.19 -16.97 2.97
C GLY A 11 -1.94 -17.69 1.65
N ALA A 12 -0.96 -17.23 0.87
CA ALA A 12 -0.51 -17.94 -0.31
C ALA A 12 0.47 -19.06 0.10
N LYS A 13 -0.09 -20.23 0.44
CA LYS A 13 0.67 -21.46 0.67
C LYS A 13 1.22 -21.96 -0.66
N PHE A 14 2.43 -21.54 -1.05
CA PHE A 14 3.12 -22.07 -2.22
C PHE A 14 3.84 -23.38 -1.87
N ILE A 15 3.23 -24.50 -2.25
CA ILE A 15 3.86 -25.82 -2.32
C ILE A 15 4.20 -26.11 -3.79
N GLY A 16 5.47 -25.95 -4.17
CA GLY A 16 6.09 -26.55 -5.35
C GLY A 16 5.41 -26.34 -6.71
N GLY A 17 5.89 -25.36 -7.47
CA GLY A 17 5.50 -25.14 -8.87
C GLY A 17 5.84 -23.70 -9.26
N VAL A 18 6.20 -23.46 -10.54
CA VAL A 18 6.60 -22.16 -11.13
C VAL A 18 5.99 -20.97 -10.37
N VAL A 19 6.82 -20.00 -9.97
CA VAL A 19 6.39 -18.77 -9.28
C VAL A 19 5.53 -17.94 -10.24
N SER A 20 4.28 -18.34 -10.40
CA SER A 20 3.26 -17.56 -11.06
C SER A 20 2.88 -16.43 -10.11
N TYR A 21 2.96 -15.21 -10.62
CA TYR A 21 2.55 -14.06 -9.85
C TYR A 21 1.05 -14.16 -9.58
N PRO A 22 0.59 -14.16 -8.31
CA PRO A 22 -0.82 -14.31 -8.01
C PRO A 22 -1.59 -13.11 -8.58
N LEU A 23 -2.58 -13.40 -9.44
CA LEU A 23 -3.38 -12.37 -10.11
C LEU A 23 -4.04 -11.42 -9.11
N ASP A 24 -4.51 -11.95 -7.97
CA ASP A 24 -5.15 -11.17 -6.93
C ASP A 24 -4.23 -10.07 -6.38
N LEU A 25 -2.94 -10.40 -6.16
CA LEU A 25 -1.95 -9.45 -5.68
C LEU A 25 -1.60 -8.41 -6.75
N LEU A 26 -1.60 -8.80 -8.03
CA LEU A 26 -1.42 -7.85 -9.13
C LEU A 26 -2.54 -6.81 -9.18
N TYR A 27 -3.81 -7.25 -9.07
CA TYR A 27 -4.94 -6.33 -9.04
C TYR A 27 -4.87 -5.39 -7.83
N GLU A 28 -4.49 -5.91 -6.67
CA GLU A 28 -4.32 -5.11 -5.46
C GLU A 28 -3.24 -4.04 -5.61
N GLU A 29 -2.05 -4.40 -6.12
CA GLU A 29 -0.96 -3.44 -6.36
C GLU A 29 -1.36 -2.37 -7.37
N VAL A 30 -2.03 -2.77 -8.45
CA VAL A 30 -2.48 -1.85 -9.50
C VAL A 30 -3.52 -0.89 -8.96
N ALA A 31 -4.51 -1.38 -8.20
CA ALA A 31 -5.52 -0.54 -7.57
C ALA A 31 -4.89 0.43 -6.56
N PHE A 32 -3.91 -0.03 -5.77
CA PHE A 32 -3.21 0.80 -4.79
C PHE A 32 -2.42 1.93 -5.46
N ILE A 33 -1.66 1.63 -6.51
CA ILE A 33 -0.90 2.65 -7.26
C ILE A 33 -1.86 3.62 -7.97
N ALA A 34 -2.90 3.11 -8.63
CA ALA A 34 -3.89 3.93 -9.33
C ALA A 34 -4.60 4.89 -8.36
N PHE A 35 -4.95 4.44 -7.16
CA PHE A 35 -5.58 5.27 -6.13
C PHE A 35 -4.68 6.43 -5.68
N HIS A 36 -3.38 6.19 -5.52
CA HIS A 36 -2.46 7.21 -5.01
C HIS A 36 -1.94 8.16 -6.09
N PHE A 37 -1.61 7.67 -7.27
CA PHE A 37 -1.00 8.47 -8.35
C PHE A 37 -1.97 8.87 -9.46
N HIS A 38 -3.19 8.33 -9.46
CA HIS A 38 -4.21 8.55 -10.50
C HIS A 38 -3.73 8.18 -11.91
N TRP A 39 -2.71 7.32 -12.03
CA TRP A 39 -2.27 6.75 -13.30
C TRP A 39 -3.30 5.80 -13.87
N SER A 40 -3.33 5.66 -15.20
CA SER A 40 -4.21 4.71 -15.84
C SER A 40 -3.79 3.27 -15.51
N GLN A 41 -4.77 2.38 -15.41
CA GLN A 41 -4.53 0.95 -15.17
C GLN A 41 -3.56 0.37 -16.21
N GLU A 42 -3.70 0.78 -17.48
CA GLU A 42 -2.87 0.32 -18.59
C GLU A 42 -1.40 0.71 -18.42
N GLU A 43 -1.12 1.94 -17.99
CA GLU A 43 0.25 2.39 -17.72
C GLU A 43 0.90 1.57 -16.60
N ILE A 44 0.15 1.24 -15.55
CA ILE A 44 0.66 0.46 -14.40
C ILE A 44 0.89 -1.01 -14.78
N LEU A 45 0.00 -1.59 -15.59
CA LEU A 45 0.15 -2.95 -16.13
C LEU A 45 1.38 -3.05 -17.04
N ASN A 46 1.69 -1.99 -17.79
CA ASN A 46 2.88 -1.90 -18.64
C ASN A 46 4.21 -1.76 -17.85
N LEU A 47 4.16 -1.44 -16.55
CA LEU A 47 5.37 -1.40 -15.72
C LEU A 47 5.90 -2.82 -15.44
N ASP A 48 7.22 -2.92 -15.31
CA ASP A 48 7.85 -4.15 -14.82
C ASP A 48 7.34 -4.50 -13.42
N HIS A 49 7.15 -5.80 -13.16
CA HIS A 49 6.69 -6.32 -11.89
C HIS A 49 7.53 -5.80 -10.71
N ARG A 50 8.86 -5.75 -10.85
CA ARG A 50 9.76 -5.21 -9.82
C ARG A 50 9.55 -3.72 -9.56
N ARG A 51 9.16 -2.98 -10.59
CA ARG A 51 8.94 -1.54 -10.51
C ARG A 51 7.64 -1.23 -9.77
N ARG A 52 6.57 -2.01 -10.02
CA ARG A 52 5.32 -1.91 -9.23
C ARG A 52 5.56 -2.15 -7.74
N GLN A 53 6.27 -3.22 -7.39
CA GLN A 53 6.61 -3.51 -5.99
C GLN A 53 7.37 -2.37 -5.32
N ARG A 54 8.33 -1.76 -6.04
CA ARG A 54 9.07 -0.60 -5.52
C ARG A 54 8.12 0.58 -5.25
N TRP A 55 7.20 0.88 -6.16
CA TRP A 55 6.24 1.97 -5.96
C TRP A 55 5.33 1.73 -4.75
N VAL A 56 4.81 0.52 -4.59
CA VAL A 56 3.99 0.17 -3.40
C VAL A 56 4.77 0.39 -2.11
N SER A 57 6.05 -0.01 -2.07
CA SER A 57 6.94 0.20 -0.93
C SER A 57 7.17 1.69 -0.64
N GLU A 58 7.44 2.51 -1.66
CA GLU A 58 7.68 3.95 -1.48
C GLU A 58 6.42 4.70 -1.03
N ILE A 59 5.26 4.41 -1.61
CA ILE A 59 3.98 4.99 -1.17
C ILE A 59 3.73 4.65 0.30
N SER A 60 3.97 3.40 0.68
CA SER A 60 3.78 2.95 2.06
C SER A 60 4.69 3.69 3.05
N LYS A 61 5.95 3.95 2.67
CA LYS A 61 6.88 4.74 3.50
C LYS A 61 6.41 6.18 3.69
N ILE A 62 6.00 6.83 2.60
CA ILE A 62 5.50 8.22 2.65
C ILE A 62 4.27 8.31 3.55
N ASN A 63 3.29 7.40 3.36
CA ASN A 63 2.08 7.35 4.17
C ASN A 63 2.40 7.10 5.65
N GLN A 64 3.37 6.25 5.96
CA GLN A 64 3.81 6.01 7.34
C GLN A 64 4.43 7.27 7.96
N GLN A 65 5.30 7.97 7.24
CA GLN A 65 5.94 9.19 7.73
C GLN A 65 4.92 10.31 7.99
N TRP A 66 3.94 10.48 7.11
CA TRP A 66 2.87 11.47 7.28
C TRP A 66 2.00 11.13 8.48
N ASN A 67 1.57 9.87 8.60
CA ASN A 67 0.81 9.42 9.76
C ASN A 67 1.57 9.62 11.07
N GLN A 68 2.88 9.37 11.13
CA GLN A 68 3.68 9.61 12.33
C GLN A 68 3.70 11.10 12.72
N THR A 69 3.77 11.99 11.72
CA THR A 69 3.78 13.44 11.94
C THR A 69 2.42 13.92 12.46
N ASP A 70 1.32 13.48 11.85
CA ASP A 70 -0.04 13.82 12.24
C ASP A 70 -0.40 13.31 13.64
N ASN A 71 0.00 12.07 13.97
CA ASN A 71 -0.22 11.51 15.30
C ASN A 71 0.51 12.30 16.39
N GLY A 72 1.70 12.85 16.10
CA GLY A 72 2.41 13.73 17.02
C GLY A 72 1.64 15.02 17.32
N ILE A 73 1.04 15.64 16.31
CA ILE A 73 0.22 16.85 16.46
C ILE A 73 -1.03 16.54 17.31
N VAL A 74 -1.74 15.45 17.01
CA VAL A 74 -2.93 15.04 17.76
C VAL A 74 -2.60 14.76 19.23
N GLN A 75 -1.46 14.11 19.51
CA GLN A 75 -1.02 13.85 20.88
C GLN A 75 -0.69 15.14 21.65
N LEU A 76 -0.04 16.12 21.00
CA LEU A 76 0.27 17.41 21.61
C LEU A 76 -1.00 18.22 21.93
N VAL A 77 -1.96 18.27 21.00
CA VAL A 77 -3.24 18.96 21.20
C VAL A 77 -4.05 18.31 22.34
N ASN A 78 -4.08 16.98 22.39
CA ASN A 78 -4.75 16.25 23.48
C ASN A 78 -4.06 16.45 24.84
N ALA A 79 -2.73 16.63 24.86
CA ALA A 79 -1.99 16.91 26.09
C ALA A 79 -2.20 18.34 26.60
N TYR A 80 -2.39 19.33 25.70
CA TYR A 80 -2.66 20.72 26.06
C TYR A 80 -4.10 20.97 26.52
N ASN A 81 -5.07 20.27 25.92
CA ASN A 81 -6.50 20.41 26.26
C ASN A 81 -6.92 19.60 27.51
N ARG A 82 -5.95 19.14 28.31
CA ARG A 82 -6.17 18.40 29.55
C ARG A 82 -5.89 19.27 30.76
#